data_AF-Q9XET2-F1
#
_entry.id   AF-Q9XET2-F1
#
_cell.length_a   1.000
_cell.length_b   1.000
_cell.length_c   1.000
_cell.angle_alpha   90.00
_cell.angle_beta   90.00
_cell.angle_gamma   90.00
#
_symmetry.space_group_name_H-M   'P 1'
#
loop_
_entity.id
_entity.type
_entity.pdbx_description
1 polymer ?
#
loop_
_entity_poly.entity_id
_entity_poly.type
_entity_poly.pdbx_seq_one_letter_code
_entity_poly.pdbx_strand_id
1 'polypeptide(L)'
;DLKELVQKFIPELIGKEIEKATPSIFPLQNVYVRKVKILKAPKFDLGKLMEVHGDYKEDVGTKLDRPADGDEVIPGAEEVAAAE
;
A
#
# COMPACT_ATOMS: atom_id res chain seq x y z
N ASP A 1 -10.55 3.41 10.22
CA ASP A 1 -9.34 2.72 9.69
C ASP A 1 -8.50 3.58 8.76
N LEU A 2 -7.26 3.17 8.48
CA LEU A 2 -6.37 3.81 7.49
C LEU A 2 -7.09 4.12 6.15
N LYS A 3 -8.01 3.25 5.72
CA LYS A 3 -8.82 3.40 4.50
C LYS A 3 -9.63 4.71 4.48
N GLU A 4 -10.30 5.05 5.57
CA GLU A 4 -11.13 6.27 5.66
C GLU A 4 -10.30 7.55 5.72
N LEU A 5 -9.13 7.49 6.36
CA LEU A 5 -8.19 8.62 6.41
C LEU A 5 -7.59 8.89 5.03
N VAL A 6 -7.20 7.83 4.31
CA VAL A 6 -6.68 7.93 2.95
C VAL A 6 -7.74 8.51 2.00
N GLN A 7 -9.01 8.10 2.12
CA GLN A 7 -10.12 8.68 1.35
C GLN A 7 -10.30 10.19 1.58
N LYS A 8 -9.90 10.73 2.74
CA LYS A 8 -9.93 12.17 3.03
C LYS A 8 -8.67 12.90 2.58
N PHE A 9 -7.53 12.20 2.57
CA PHE A 9 -6.25 12.76 2.11
C PHE A 9 -6.21 12.95 0.59
N ILE A 10 -6.74 12.01 -0.20
CA ILE A 10 -6.73 12.09 -1.68
C ILE A 10 -7.41 13.38 -2.21
N PRO A 11 -8.64 13.72 -1.80
CA PRO A 11 -9.30 14.96 -2.24
C PRO A 11 -8.90 16.22 -1.45
N GLU A 12 -7.94 16.09 -0.53
CA GLU A 12 -7.48 17.17 0.37
C GLU A 12 -8.61 17.84 1.16
N LEU A 13 -9.63 17.06 1.56
CA LEU A 13 -10.82 17.58 2.25
C LEU A 13 -10.46 18.34 3.54
N ILE A 14 -9.49 17.82 4.28
CA ILE A 14 -9.03 18.40 5.54
C ILE A 14 -8.36 19.77 5.31
N GLY A 15 -7.59 19.93 4.23
CA GLY A 15 -6.96 21.22 3.89
C GLY A 15 -8.02 22.29 3.61
N LYS A 16 -9.04 21.93 2.83
CA LYS A 16 -10.16 22.83 2.47
C LYS A 16 -11.02 23.22 3.68
N GLU A 17 -11.25 22.31 4.61
CA GLU A 17 -11.97 22.61 5.86
C GLU A 17 -11.20 23.60 6.74
N ILE A 18 -9.87 23.47 6.81
CA ILE A 18 -9.02 24.42 7.56
C ILE A 18 -9.08 25.81 6.91
N GLU A 19 -8.95 25.89 5.59
CA GLU A 19 -9.04 27.16 4.85
C GLU A 19 -10.39 27.86 5.06
N LYS A 20 -11.48 27.11 5.23
CA LYS A 20 -12.82 27.63 5.53
C LYS A 20 -12.96 28.14 6.98
N ALA A 21 -12.27 27.52 7.94
CA ALA A 21 -12.39 27.85 9.36
C ALA A 21 -11.50 29.02 9.81
N THR A 22 -10.37 29.24 9.14
CA THR A 22 -9.38 30.27 9.52
C THR A 22 -9.54 31.68 8.92
N PRO A 23 -10.46 32.00 7.98
CA PRO A 23 -10.47 33.32 7.33
C PRO A 23 -10.93 34.45 8.28
N SER A 24 -11.49 34.12 9.45
CA SER A 24 -11.86 35.08 10.49
C SER A 24 -10.67 35.74 11.17
N ILE A 25 -9.50 35.10 11.15
CA ILE A 25 -8.27 35.62 11.78
C ILE A 25 -7.27 36.04 10.71
N PHE A 26 -6.94 35.13 9.78
CA PHE A 26 -5.97 35.38 8.72
C PHE A 26 -6.22 34.44 7.54
N PRO A 27 -6.22 34.95 6.30
CA PRO A 27 -6.37 34.10 5.13
C PRO A 27 -5.16 33.17 4.99
N LEU A 28 -5.38 31.87 5.18
CA LEU A 28 -4.40 30.83 4.88
C LEU A 28 -4.62 30.35 3.46
N GLN A 29 -3.53 30.12 2.73
CA GLN A 29 -3.57 29.63 1.35
C GLN A 29 -2.60 28.45 1.24
N ASN A 30 -2.98 27.41 0.48
CA ASN A 30 -2.16 26.23 0.21
C ASN A 30 -1.90 25.37 1.46
N VAL A 31 -2.98 24.96 2.14
CA VAL A 31 -2.90 24.10 3.33
C VAL A 31 -2.91 22.61 2.92
N TYR A 32 -1.79 21.91 3.16
CA TYR A 32 -1.64 20.49 2.80
C TYR A 32 -1.11 19.64 3.94
N VAL A 33 -1.50 18.36 3.94
CA VAL A 33 -0.90 17.34 4.81
C VAL A 33 0.43 16.89 4.18
N ARG A 34 1.54 17.41 4.70
CA ARG A 34 2.86 17.24 4.07
C ARG A 34 3.52 15.89 4.34
N LYS A 35 3.32 15.31 5.53
CA LYS A 35 3.91 14.05 5.95
C LYS A 35 2.97 13.31 6.90
N VAL A 36 2.72 12.04 6.63
CA VAL A 36 2.08 11.11 7.57
C VAL A 36 3.05 9.95 7.79
N LYS A 37 3.43 9.71 9.04
CA LYS A 37 4.31 8.60 9.43
C LYS A 37 3.56 7.68 10.39
N ILE A 38 3.68 6.37 10.18
CA ILE A 38 3.17 5.36 11.10
C ILE A 38 4.26 5.13 12.15
N LEU A 39 4.03 5.55 13.39
CA LEU A 39 4.99 5.39 14.50
C LEU A 39 4.96 3.98 15.11
N LYS A 40 3.79 3.36 15.13
CA LYS A 40 3.60 1.99 15.61
C LYS A 40 2.86 1.24 14.52
N ALA A 41 3.56 0.38 13.80
CA ALA A 41 2.94 -0.48 12.81
C ALA A 41 1.98 -1.43 13.55
N PRO A 42 0.70 -1.49 13.16
CA PRO A 42 -0.20 -2.52 13.67
C PRO A 42 0.36 -3.90 13.30
N LYS A 43 0.01 -4.92 14.08
CA LYS A 43 0.37 -6.30 13.74
C LYS A 43 -0.18 -6.62 12.35
N PHE A 44 0.66 -7.23 11.52
CA PHE A 44 0.27 -7.67 10.19
C PHE A 44 -0.85 -8.70 10.33
N ASP A 45 -2.01 -8.37 9.78
CA ASP A 45 -3.22 -9.19 9.84
C ASP A 45 -3.69 -9.45 8.41
N LEU A 46 -3.64 -10.72 8.02
CA LEU A 46 -4.02 -11.18 6.69
C LEU A 46 -5.49 -10.87 6.38
N GLY A 47 -6.38 -10.91 7.39
CA GLY A 47 -7.80 -10.60 7.20
C GLY A 47 -8.02 -9.14 6.79
N LYS A 48 -7.41 -8.23 7.55
CA LYS A 48 -7.47 -6.78 7.27
C LYS A 48 -6.80 -6.40 5.96
N LEU A 49 -5.77 -7.14 5.55
CA LEU A 49 -5.09 -6.92 4.28
C LEU A 49 -5.98 -7.33 3.09
N MET A 50 -6.63 -8.50 3.18
CA MET A 50 -7.52 -9.00 2.14
C MET A 50 -8.77 -8.11 1.95
N GLU A 51 -9.27 -7.48 3.02
CA GLU A 51 -10.36 -6.49 2.91
C GLU A 51 -9.96 -5.21 2.16
N VAL A 52 -8.67 -4.85 2.17
CA VAL A 52 -8.17 -3.70 1.42
C VAL A 52 -7.87 -4.05 -0.04
N HIS A 53 -7.50 -5.31 -0.31
CA HIS A 53 -7.17 -5.79 -1.67
C HIS A 53 -8.33 -6.45 -2.43
N GLY A 54 -9.44 -6.81 -1.79
CA GLY A 54 -10.56 -7.52 -2.42
C GLY A 54 -11.34 -6.74 -3.48
N ASP A 55 -11.22 -5.41 -3.52
CA ASP A 55 -11.92 -4.55 -4.49
C ASP A 55 -11.15 -4.32 -5.81
N TYR A 56 -9.93 -4.84 -5.94
CA TYR A 56 -9.15 -4.71 -7.17
C TYR A 56 -9.52 -5.86 -8.12
N LYS A 57 -10.05 -5.50 -9.31
CA LYS A 57 -10.22 -6.47 -10.41
C LYS A 57 -8.90 -7.21 -10.60
N GLU A 58 -8.96 -8.53 -10.49
CA GLU A 58 -7.84 -9.42 -10.76
C GLU A 58 -7.23 -9.05 -12.10
N ASP A 59 -6.04 -8.46 -12.08
CA ASP A 59 -5.20 -8.40 -13.27
C ASP A 59 -4.59 -9.80 -13.39
N VAL A 60 -5.38 -10.71 -13.97
CA VAL A 60 -4.97 -12.07 -14.28
C VAL A 60 -3.83 -11.95 -15.29
N GLY A 61 -2.60 -11.91 -14.77
CA GLY A 61 -1.40 -11.78 -15.57
C GLY A 61 -1.44 -12.72 -16.77
N THR A 62 -1.16 -12.19 -17.95
CA THR A 62 -1.12 -12.94 -19.21
C THR A 62 -0.21 -14.15 -19.04
N LYS A 63 -0.76 -15.36 -19.22
CA LYS A 63 0.05 -16.59 -19.27
C LYS A 63 1.06 -16.47 -20.40
N LEU A 64 2.33 -16.32 -20.02
CA LEU A 64 3.45 -16.45 -20.94
C LEU A 64 3.76 -17.94 -21.03
N ASP A 65 3.46 -18.55 -22.17
CA ASP A 65 3.85 -19.93 -22.44
C ASP A 65 5.38 -20.00 -22.45
N ARG A 66 5.94 -20.64 -21.42
CA ARG A 66 7.36 -20.99 -21.40
C ARG A 66 7.56 -22.10 -22.44
N PRO A 67 8.36 -21.90 -23.50
CA PRO A 67 8.69 -22.97 -24.41
C PRO A 67 9.41 -24.06 -23.61
N ALA A 68 8.91 -25.29 -23.76
CA ALA A 68 9.41 -26.46 -23.06
C ALA A 68 10.74 -26.89 -23.68
N ASP A 69 11.86 -26.34 -23.20
CA ASP A 69 13.19 -26.94 -23.39
C ASP A 69 14.14 -26.38 -22.33
N GLY A 70 14.82 -27.28 -21.61
CA GLY A 70 15.97 -26.93 -20.78
C GLY A 70 15.86 -27.40 -19.32
N ASP A 71 16.08 -28.69 -19.09
CA ASP A 71 16.83 -29.15 -17.93
C ASP A 71 18.13 -28.35 -17.84
N GLU A 72 18.17 -27.30 -17.03
CA GLU A 72 19.43 -26.75 -16.52
C GLU A 72 19.33 -26.61 -14.99
N VAL A 73 19.95 -27.60 -14.37
CA VAL A 73 20.35 -27.73 -12.97
C VAL A 73 20.64 -26.37 -12.31
N ILE A 74 19.91 -26.04 -11.24
CA ILE A 74 20.27 -24.97 -10.31
C ILE A 74 21.34 -25.55 -9.36
N PRO A 75 22.61 -25.10 -9.39
CA PRO A 75 23.59 -25.54 -8.41
C PRO A 75 23.36 -24.74 -7.13
N GLY A 76 22.88 -25.38 -6.07
CA GLY A 76 22.77 -24.73 -4.76
C GLY A 76 21.73 -25.30 -3.80
N ALA A 77 20.88 -26.24 -4.24
CA ALA A 77 19.84 -26.81 -3.37
C ALA A 77 20.32 -27.96 -2.46
N GLU A 78 21.54 -28.50 -2.65
CA GLU A 78 21.99 -29.69 -1.91
C GLU A 78 22.69 -29.39 -0.56
N GLU A 79 23.09 -28.15 -0.25
CA GLU A 79 23.91 -27.91 0.96
C GLU A 79 23.09 -27.69 2.25
N VAL A 80 21.79 -27.40 2.17
CA VAL A 80 20.96 -27.12 3.37
C VAL A 80 20.18 -28.33 3.92
N ALA A 81 20.24 -29.49 3.27
CA ALA A 81 19.52 -30.69 3.72
C ALA A 81 20.36 -31.67 4.56
N ALA A 82 21.66 -31.39 4.78
CA ALA A 82 22.55 -32.26 5.56
C ALA A 82 22.79 -31.81 7.01
N ALA A 83 22.07 -30.79 7.49
CA ALA A 83 22.20 -30.29 8.86
C ALA A 83 20.85 -29.89 9.48
N GLU A 84 19.98 -30.86 9.71
CA GLU A 84 19.18 -31.05 10.95
C GLU A 84 18.42 -32.38 10.90
#